data_AF-A0A8T3LZA4-F1
#
_entry.id   AF-A0A8T3LZA4-F1
#
_cell.length_a   1.000
_cell.length_b   1.000
_cell.length_c   1.000
_cell.angle_alpha   90.00
_cell.angle_beta   90.00
_cell.angle_gamma   90.00
#
_symmetry.space_group_name_H-M   'P 1'
#
loop_
_entity.id
_entity.type
_entity.pdbx_description
1 polymer ?
#
loop_
_entity_poly.entity_id
_entity_poly.type
_entity_poly.pdbx_seq_one_letter_code
_entity_poly.pdbx_strand_id
1 'polypeptide(L)'
;MSSTFVGEPIAAAEGIRRSFAAAWGAIGAAWGVAPSTAAVQGYLLVSDGPLSEPEVRRALGMSHRATSLALAQCEEWGLIERADAPRRSGQRGPAAAAWTVVGDHWEWFRRVAAARKQRETDPVLPVIARCTNDAREAATLARADDELTRLGDRLESLLAFVQRFDRGVELFVRGDARAIEGLFATLERLQPDTVDRLWTLLGELGTDDLERALEALAKLPPEAARRLIGLADQPVLQKLVGIR
;
A
#
# COMPACT_ATOMS: atom_id res chain seq x y z
N MET A 1 -31.26 38.13 -22.11
CA MET A 1 -31.39 36.66 -22.11
C MET A 1 -30.01 36.07 -22.34
N SER A 2 -29.29 35.75 -21.26
CA SER A 2 -28.18 34.79 -21.31
C SER A 2 -28.13 34.16 -19.92
N SER A 3 -28.78 33.01 -19.81
CA SER A 3 -28.87 32.23 -18.58
C SER A 3 -27.54 31.49 -18.42
N THR A 4 -26.65 32.03 -17.59
CA THR A 4 -25.46 31.32 -17.13
C THR A 4 -25.93 30.19 -16.23
N PHE A 5 -26.22 29.02 -16.82
CA PHE A 5 -26.40 27.78 -16.07
C PHE A 5 -25.04 27.39 -15.49
N VAL A 6 -24.72 27.94 -14.32
CA VAL A 6 -23.79 27.29 -13.39
C VAL A 6 -24.50 26.01 -12.98
N GLY A 7 -24.09 24.87 -13.54
CA GLY A 7 -24.66 23.57 -13.17
C GLY A 7 -24.63 23.41 -11.64
N GLU A 8 -25.72 22.91 -11.06
CA GLU A 8 -25.84 22.73 -9.61
C GLU A 8 -24.60 22.04 -9.03
N PRO A 9 -24.06 22.49 -7.87
CA PRO A 9 -22.81 21.95 -7.30
C PRO A 9 -22.76 20.41 -7.20
N ILE A 10 -23.91 19.76 -7.00
CA ILE A 10 -24.05 18.30 -6.95
C ILE A 10 -23.73 17.66 -8.29
N ALA A 11 -24.19 18.24 -9.40
CA ALA A 11 -23.92 17.73 -10.75
C ALA A 11 -22.43 17.89 -11.11
N ALA A 12 -21.81 18.99 -10.68
CA ALA A 12 -20.37 19.21 -10.86
C ALA A 12 -19.54 18.18 -10.06
N ALA A 13 -19.87 17.95 -8.80
CA ALA A 13 -19.19 16.95 -7.96
C ALA A 13 -19.29 15.54 -8.55
N GLU A 14 -20.48 15.16 -9.03
CA GLU A 14 -20.70 13.87 -9.67
C GLU A 14 -19.89 13.72 -10.98
N GLY A 15 -19.81 14.77 -11.79
CA GLY A 15 -18.96 14.80 -12.97
C GLY A 15 -17.48 14.56 -12.63
N ILE A 16 -16.98 15.19 -11.57
CA ILE A 16 -15.60 15.03 -11.09
C ILE A 16 -15.36 13.60 -10.61
N ARG A 17 -16.25 13.01 -9.81
CA ARG A 17 -16.12 11.62 -9.34
C ARG A 17 -16.04 10.63 -10.50
N ARG A 18 -16.88 10.80 -11.51
CA ARG A 18 -16.85 9.94 -12.71
C ARG A 18 -15.57 10.14 -13.52
N SER A 19 -15.11 11.38 -13.68
CA SER A 19 -13.85 11.67 -14.35
C SER A 19 -12.66 11.04 -13.61
N PHE A 20 -12.64 11.14 -12.28
CA PHE A 20 -11.63 10.49 -11.44
C PHE A 20 -11.68 8.97 -11.60
N ALA A 21 -12.86 8.36 -11.48
CA ALA A 21 -13.04 6.92 -11.65
C ALA A 21 -12.59 6.43 -13.04
N ALA A 22 -12.87 7.18 -14.09
CA ALA A 22 -12.41 6.86 -15.44
C ALA A 22 -10.87 6.92 -15.56
N ALA A 23 -10.24 7.97 -15.03
CA ALA A 23 -8.78 8.10 -15.02
C ALA A 23 -8.11 7.01 -14.18
N TRP A 24 -8.67 6.72 -12.99
CA TRP A 24 -8.21 5.64 -12.11
C TRP A 24 -8.34 4.27 -12.79
N GLY A 25 -9.45 4.03 -13.49
CA GLY A 25 -9.67 2.85 -14.32
C GLY A 25 -8.65 2.68 -15.43
N ALA A 26 -8.30 3.77 -16.13
CA ALA A 26 -7.31 3.76 -17.21
C ALA A 26 -5.91 3.37 -16.72
N ILE A 27 -5.52 3.84 -15.52
CA ILE A 27 -4.21 3.52 -14.92
C ILE A 27 -4.23 2.11 -14.30
N GLY A 28 -5.40 1.58 -13.92
CA GLY A 28 -5.55 0.26 -13.30
C GLY A 28 -4.81 -0.88 -14.02
N ALA A 29 -4.80 -0.87 -15.36
CA ALA A 29 -4.10 -1.88 -16.15
C ALA A 29 -2.58 -1.85 -15.93
N ALA A 30 -1.98 -0.67 -15.72
CA ALA A 30 -0.56 -0.53 -15.40
C ALA A 30 -0.19 -1.14 -14.04
N TRP A 31 -1.19 -1.30 -13.16
CA TRP A 31 -1.05 -1.98 -11.89
C TRP A 31 -1.46 -3.45 -11.94
N GLY A 32 -1.82 -4.01 -13.10
CA GLY A 32 -2.31 -5.38 -13.20
C GLY A 32 -3.73 -5.58 -12.65
N VAL A 33 -4.53 -4.50 -12.56
CA VAL A 33 -5.94 -4.54 -12.13
C VAL A 33 -6.83 -4.28 -13.34
N ALA A 34 -7.93 -5.03 -13.48
CA ALA A 34 -8.88 -4.82 -14.57
C ALA A 34 -9.44 -3.38 -14.54
N PRO A 35 -9.49 -2.65 -15.68
CA PRO A 35 -9.92 -1.25 -15.71
C PRO A 35 -11.30 -1.00 -15.08
N SER A 36 -12.24 -1.92 -15.25
CA SER A 36 -13.57 -1.84 -14.63
C SER A 36 -13.52 -1.92 -13.10
N THR A 37 -12.64 -2.76 -12.57
CA THR A 37 -12.46 -2.97 -11.13
C THR A 37 -11.79 -1.77 -10.50
N ALA A 38 -10.75 -1.24 -11.15
CA ALA A 38 -10.14 0.02 -10.75
C ALA A 38 -11.15 1.18 -10.83
N ALA A 39 -11.95 1.29 -11.88
CA ALA A 39 -12.96 2.36 -11.97
C ALA A 39 -14.01 2.29 -10.84
N VAL A 40 -14.51 1.10 -10.52
CA VAL A 40 -15.44 0.89 -9.39
C VAL A 40 -14.79 1.27 -8.06
N GLN A 41 -13.56 0.81 -7.81
CA GLN A 41 -12.81 1.16 -6.62
C GLN A 41 -12.59 2.68 -6.52
N GLY A 42 -12.10 3.31 -7.58
CA GLY A 42 -11.82 4.74 -7.63
C GLY A 42 -13.08 5.56 -7.38
N TYR A 43 -14.22 5.14 -7.94
CA TYR A 43 -15.50 5.80 -7.67
C TYR A 43 -15.92 5.70 -6.21
N LEU A 44 -15.82 4.51 -5.60
CA LEU A 44 -16.14 4.30 -4.17
C LEU A 44 -15.21 5.11 -3.26
N LEU A 45 -13.92 5.24 -3.60
CA LEU A 45 -12.91 5.97 -2.83
C LEU A 45 -13.24 7.45 -2.63
N VAL A 46 -13.91 8.06 -3.61
CA VAL A 46 -14.29 9.49 -3.59
C VAL A 46 -15.78 9.70 -3.38
N SER A 47 -16.53 8.65 -3.03
CA SER A 47 -17.99 8.71 -2.83
C SER A 47 -18.35 8.98 -1.38
N ASP A 48 -19.42 9.75 -1.18
CA ASP A 48 -19.94 10.06 0.14
C ASP A 48 -20.81 8.90 0.66
N GLY A 49 -20.17 7.96 1.35
CA GLY A 49 -20.83 6.83 2.02
C GLY A 49 -21.10 5.61 1.14
N PRO A 50 -21.78 4.60 1.69
CA PRO A 50 -21.94 3.31 1.04
C PRO A 50 -22.88 3.36 -0.16
N LEU A 51 -22.51 2.68 -1.24
CA LEU A 51 -23.24 2.64 -2.49
C LEU A 51 -23.67 1.22 -2.87
N SER A 52 -24.89 1.09 -3.38
CA SER A 52 -25.40 -0.17 -3.93
C SER A 52 -24.90 -0.43 -5.36
N GLU A 53 -24.97 -1.68 -5.81
CA GLU A 53 -24.62 -2.04 -7.19
C GLU A 53 -25.39 -1.21 -8.22
N PRO A 54 -26.73 -1.01 -8.09
CA PRO A 54 -27.45 -0.15 -9.02
C PRO A 54 -26.97 1.30 -9.06
N GLU A 55 -26.47 1.86 -7.96
CA GLU A 55 -25.87 3.21 -7.97
C GLU A 55 -24.56 3.23 -8.72
N VAL A 56 -23.62 2.34 -8.35
CA VAL A 56 -22.30 2.27 -8.99
C VAL A 56 -22.47 2.03 -10.48
N ARG A 57 -23.34 1.09 -10.85
CA ARG A 57 -23.66 0.78 -12.25
C ARG A 57 -24.18 1.99 -13.00
N ARG A 58 -25.14 2.72 -12.44
CA ARG A 58 -25.71 3.93 -13.05
C ARG A 58 -24.69 5.05 -13.15
N ALA A 59 -23.83 5.19 -12.14
CA ALA A 59 -22.81 6.22 -12.11
C ALA A 59 -21.74 6.00 -13.19
N LEU A 60 -21.30 4.76 -13.35
CA LEU A 60 -20.22 4.40 -14.27
C LEU A 60 -20.68 3.94 -15.64
N GLY A 61 -22.00 3.84 -15.89
CA GLY A 61 -22.55 3.40 -17.18
C GLY A 61 -22.21 1.95 -17.51
N MET A 62 -22.00 1.11 -16.49
CA MET A 62 -21.59 -0.29 -16.64
C MET A 62 -22.79 -1.23 -16.82
N SER A 63 -22.55 -2.46 -17.28
CA SER A 63 -23.57 -3.51 -17.24
C SER A 63 -23.72 -4.07 -15.82
N HIS A 64 -24.84 -4.74 -15.53
CA HIS A 64 -25.03 -5.43 -14.24
C HIS A 64 -23.92 -6.45 -13.97
N ARG A 65 -23.63 -7.31 -14.95
CA ARG A 65 -22.57 -8.32 -14.83
C ARG A 65 -21.19 -7.68 -14.59
N ALA A 66 -20.86 -6.62 -15.33
CA ALA A 66 -19.57 -5.94 -15.17
C ALA A 66 -19.43 -5.29 -13.79
N THR A 67 -20.50 -4.65 -13.29
CA THR A 67 -20.50 -3.98 -11.98
C THR A 67 -20.39 -5.01 -10.86
N SER A 68 -21.19 -6.08 -10.89
CA SER A 68 -21.14 -7.15 -9.89
C SER A 68 -19.79 -7.86 -9.84
N LEU A 69 -19.16 -8.11 -10.99
CA LEU A 69 -17.83 -8.72 -11.04
C LEU A 69 -16.75 -7.78 -10.46
N ALA A 70 -16.81 -6.49 -10.82
CA ALA A 70 -15.87 -5.50 -10.31
C ALA A 70 -15.99 -5.31 -8.78
N LEU A 71 -17.21 -5.27 -8.25
CA LEU A 71 -17.46 -5.23 -6.80
C LEU A 71 -16.93 -6.49 -6.10
N ALA A 72 -17.23 -7.68 -6.63
CA ALA A 72 -16.74 -8.93 -6.06
C ALA A 72 -15.20 -9.00 -6.06
N GLN A 73 -14.55 -8.51 -7.12
CA GLN A 73 -13.09 -8.41 -7.15
C GLN A 73 -12.58 -7.41 -6.11
N CYS A 74 -13.19 -6.24 -5.98
CA CYS A 74 -12.79 -5.29 -4.92
C CYS A 74 -12.94 -5.88 -3.51
N GLU A 75 -14.00 -6.66 -3.26
CA GLU A 75 -14.21 -7.41 -2.01
C GLU A 75 -13.11 -8.47 -1.81
N GLU A 76 -12.77 -9.24 -2.85
CA GLU A 76 -11.71 -10.26 -2.80
C GLU A 76 -10.33 -9.67 -2.52
N TRP A 77 -10.07 -8.47 -3.04
CA TRP A 77 -8.87 -7.70 -2.71
C TRP A 77 -8.92 -7.11 -1.28
N GLY A 78 -10.07 -7.15 -0.60
CA GLY A 78 -10.26 -6.60 0.73
C GLY A 78 -10.21 -5.07 0.79
N LEU A 79 -10.52 -4.40 -0.33
CA LEU A 79 -10.43 -2.94 -0.47
C LEU A 79 -11.79 -2.25 -0.23
N ILE A 80 -12.87 -3.02 -0.36
CA ILE A 80 -14.21 -2.60 -0.01
C ILE A 80 -14.84 -3.63 0.91
N GLU A 81 -15.82 -3.20 1.68
CA GLU A 81 -16.60 -4.05 2.57
C GLU A 81 -18.09 -3.77 2.42
N ARG A 82 -18.90 -4.74 2.82
CA ARG A 82 -20.35 -4.57 2.85
C ARG A 82 -20.73 -3.64 3.98
N ALA A 83 -21.63 -2.72 3.67
CA ALA A 83 -22.19 -1.79 4.62
C ALA A 83 -23.72 -1.82 4.53
N ASP A 84 -24.36 -1.42 5.63
CA ASP A 84 -25.80 -1.25 5.66
C ASP A 84 -26.20 -0.15 4.67
N ALA A 85 -27.07 -0.48 3.71
CA ALA A 85 -27.55 0.53 2.79
C ALA A 85 -28.42 1.56 3.51
N PRO A 86 -28.17 2.86 3.35
CA PRO A 86 -29.06 3.89 3.85
C PRO A 86 -30.42 3.72 3.16
N ARG A 87 -31.49 3.57 3.96
CA ARG A 87 -32.86 3.52 3.44
C ARG A 87 -33.18 4.86 2.78
N ARG A 88 -33.08 4.93 1.45
CA ARG A 88 -33.53 6.11 0.72
C ARG A 88 -35.04 6.17 0.77
N SER A 89 -35.59 7.34 1.12
CA SER A 89 -37.02 7.55 1.39
C SER A 89 -37.89 6.96 0.27
N GLY A 90 -38.83 6.09 0.63
CA GLY A 90 -39.80 5.49 -0.31
C GLY A 90 -39.46 4.09 -0.82
N GLN A 91 -38.29 3.51 -0.51
CA GLN A 91 -38.03 2.10 -0.83
C GLN A 91 -38.74 1.15 0.15
N ARG A 92 -39.67 0.32 -0.37
CA ARG A 92 -40.23 -0.85 0.32
C ARG A 92 -39.43 -2.10 -0.08
N GLY A 93 -38.76 -2.74 0.88
CA GLY A 93 -38.00 -3.98 0.67
C GLY A 93 -36.84 -4.14 1.66
N PRO A 94 -36.11 -5.28 1.62
CA PRO A 94 -34.84 -5.43 2.34
C PRO A 94 -33.84 -4.37 1.87
N ALA A 95 -32.96 -3.91 2.75
CA ALA A 95 -31.85 -3.04 2.35
C ALA A 95 -31.03 -3.76 1.28
N ALA A 96 -30.79 -3.11 0.14
CA ALA A 96 -29.87 -3.65 -0.86
C ALA A 96 -28.48 -3.80 -0.22
N ALA A 97 -27.68 -4.77 -0.68
CA ALA A 97 -26.27 -4.77 -0.33
C ALA A 97 -25.64 -3.47 -0.86
N ALA A 98 -24.91 -2.76 0.01
CA ALA A 98 -24.11 -1.61 -0.34
C ALA A 98 -22.67 -1.85 0.07
N TRP A 99 -21.76 -1.10 -0.54
CA TRP A 99 -20.32 -1.21 -0.34
C TRP A 99 -19.72 0.14 0.00
N THR A 100 -18.72 0.13 0.87
CA THR A 100 -17.87 1.27 1.19
C THR A 100 -16.41 0.85 1.09
N VAL A 101 -15.51 1.83 0.89
CA VAL A 101 -14.07 1.58 1.04
C VAL A 101 -13.76 1.27 2.50
N VAL A 102 -12.81 0.35 2.71
CA VAL A 102 -12.34 -0.03 4.04
C VAL A 102 -11.53 1.12 4.65
N GLY A 103 -11.99 1.62 5.80
CA GLY A 103 -11.27 2.61 6.58
C GLY A 103 -11.01 3.94 5.84
N ASP A 104 -9.91 4.59 6.19
CA ASP A 104 -9.41 5.79 5.51
C ASP A 104 -8.42 5.44 4.38
N HIS A 105 -7.86 6.47 3.71
CA HIS A 105 -6.90 6.28 2.63
C HIS A 105 -5.62 5.53 3.07
N TRP A 106 -5.22 5.65 4.33
CA TRP A 106 -4.03 4.97 4.84
C TRP A 106 -4.30 3.51 5.15
N GLU A 107 -5.47 3.19 5.69
CA GLU A 107 -5.95 1.82 5.82
C GLU A 107 -6.12 1.16 4.44
N TRP A 108 -6.72 1.87 3.48
CA TRP A 108 -6.80 1.42 2.09
C TRP A 108 -5.42 1.11 1.51
N PHE A 109 -4.45 2.02 1.67
CA PHE A 109 -3.10 1.84 1.14
C PHE A 109 -2.39 0.64 1.78
N ARG A 110 -2.55 0.47 3.09
CA ARG A 110 -2.05 -0.70 3.84
C ARG A 110 -2.67 -2.00 3.34
N ARG A 111 -3.98 -2.02 3.06
CA ARG A 111 -4.69 -3.17 2.48
C ARG A 111 -4.20 -3.50 1.08
N VAL A 112 -3.92 -2.49 0.25
CA VAL A 112 -3.30 -2.69 -1.07
C VAL A 112 -1.95 -3.39 -0.93
N ALA A 113 -1.07 -2.91 -0.04
CA ALA A 113 0.23 -3.54 0.19
C ALA A 113 0.10 -5.00 0.68
N ALA A 114 -0.82 -5.27 1.60
CA ALA A 114 -1.09 -6.63 2.09
C ALA A 114 -1.61 -7.56 0.99
N ALA A 115 -2.56 -7.08 0.18
CA ALA A 115 -3.15 -7.83 -0.92
C ALA A 115 -2.10 -8.14 -2.01
N ARG A 116 -1.18 -7.20 -2.28
CA ARG A 116 -0.06 -7.37 -3.22
C ARG A 116 0.93 -8.41 -2.72
N LYS A 117 1.37 -8.31 -1.47
CA LYS A 117 2.25 -9.30 -0.85
C LYS A 117 1.66 -10.70 -0.98
N GLN A 118 0.39 -10.89 -0.62
CA GLN A 118 -0.29 -12.18 -0.70
C GLN A 118 -0.38 -12.75 -2.12
N ARG A 119 -0.60 -11.90 -3.12
CA ARG A 119 -0.83 -12.32 -4.53
C ARG A 119 0.45 -12.44 -5.34
N GLU A 120 1.48 -11.66 -5.03
CA GLU A 120 2.67 -11.50 -5.85
C GLU A 120 3.93 -12.04 -5.13
N THR A 121 4.16 -11.65 -3.88
CA THR A 121 5.40 -11.97 -3.16
C THR A 121 5.37 -13.37 -2.54
N ASP A 122 4.32 -13.68 -1.79
CA ASP A 122 4.14 -14.95 -1.08
C ASP A 122 4.24 -16.18 -2.00
N PRO A 123 3.60 -16.23 -3.19
CA PRO A 123 3.70 -17.39 -4.08
C PRO A 123 5.05 -17.50 -4.82
N VAL A 124 5.77 -16.39 -5.01
CA VAL A 124 7.05 -16.37 -5.74
C VAL A 124 8.20 -16.87 -4.86
N LEU A 125 8.19 -16.56 -3.57
CA LEU A 125 9.22 -17.00 -2.61
C LEU A 125 9.54 -18.51 -2.67
N PRO A 126 8.57 -19.43 -2.52
CA PRO A 126 8.85 -20.87 -2.58
C PRO A 126 9.29 -21.34 -3.96
N VAL A 127 8.91 -20.64 -5.04
CA VAL A 127 9.36 -20.95 -6.40
C VAL A 127 10.84 -20.65 -6.55
N ILE A 128 11.28 -19.46 -6.15
CA ILE A 128 12.71 -19.08 -6.22
C ILE A 128 13.54 -20.01 -5.32
N ALA A 129 13.05 -20.31 -4.12
CA ALA A 129 13.74 -21.23 -3.19
C ALA A 129 13.93 -22.63 -3.79
N ARG A 130 12.88 -23.20 -4.38
CA ARG A 130 12.96 -24.49 -5.08
C ARG A 130 13.98 -24.45 -6.22
N CYS A 131 13.87 -23.46 -7.11
CA CYS A 131 14.80 -23.34 -8.23
C CYS A 131 16.26 -23.14 -7.78
N THR A 132 16.48 -22.44 -6.66
CA THR A 132 17.82 -22.29 -6.06
C THR A 132 18.40 -23.64 -5.66
N ASN A 133 17.58 -24.48 -5.00
CA ASN A 133 17.99 -25.83 -4.60
C ASN A 133 18.24 -26.73 -5.82
N ASP A 134 17.30 -26.74 -6.78
CA ASP A 134 17.43 -27.53 -8.01
C ASP A 134 18.73 -27.19 -8.76
N ALA A 135 19.08 -25.91 -8.88
CA ALA A 135 20.31 -25.47 -9.53
C ALA A 135 21.57 -25.96 -8.79
N ARG A 136 21.59 -25.92 -7.46
CA ARG A 136 22.71 -26.38 -6.63
C ARG A 136 22.89 -27.90 -6.68
N GLU A 137 21.79 -28.64 -6.62
CA GLU A 137 21.81 -30.10 -6.75
C GLU A 137 22.32 -30.52 -8.13
N ALA A 138 21.80 -29.88 -9.20
CA ALA A 138 22.25 -30.13 -10.55
C ALA A 138 23.75 -29.80 -10.73
N ALA A 139 24.23 -28.67 -10.18
CA ALA A 139 25.65 -28.32 -10.22
C ALA A 139 26.52 -29.39 -9.55
N THR A 140 26.08 -29.93 -8.41
CA THR A 140 26.79 -30.99 -7.68
C THR A 140 26.87 -32.28 -8.52
N LEU A 141 25.75 -32.70 -9.10
CA LEU A 141 25.68 -33.89 -9.96
C LEU A 141 26.52 -33.74 -11.24
N ALA A 142 26.57 -32.53 -11.80
CA ALA A 142 27.34 -32.19 -12.99
C ALA A 142 28.82 -31.88 -12.69
N ARG A 143 29.34 -32.25 -11.50
CA ARG A 143 30.74 -32.04 -11.08
C ARG A 143 31.16 -30.56 -11.07
N ALA A 144 30.30 -29.72 -10.49
CA ALA A 144 30.47 -28.27 -10.41
C ALA A 144 30.49 -27.60 -11.79
N ASP A 145 29.47 -27.87 -12.60
CA ASP A 145 29.27 -27.14 -13.86
C ASP A 145 29.13 -25.64 -13.63
N ASP A 146 29.92 -24.86 -14.36
CA ASP A 146 30.05 -23.41 -14.22
C ASP A 146 28.75 -22.64 -14.45
N GLU A 147 27.90 -23.09 -15.38
CA GLU A 147 26.62 -22.41 -15.66
C GLU A 147 25.62 -22.65 -14.53
N LEU A 148 25.52 -23.89 -14.06
CA LEU A 148 24.63 -24.25 -12.96
C LEU A 148 25.03 -23.59 -11.64
N THR A 149 26.32 -23.50 -11.34
CA THR A 149 26.81 -22.74 -10.18
C THR A 149 26.42 -21.27 -10.27
N ARG A 150 26.69 -20.60 -11.40
CA ARG A 150 26.30 -19.18 -11.59
C ARG A 150 24.79 -18.96 -11.56
N LEU A 151 24.00 -19.94 -12.02
CA LEU A 151 22.54 -19.88 -11.92
C LEU A 151 22.10 -19.97 -10.45
N GLY A 152 22.66 -20.92 -9.70
CA GLY A 152 22.42 -21.07 -8.26
C GLY A 152 22.73 -19.79 -7.48
N ASP A 153 23.89 -19.18 -7.73
CA ASP A 153 24.31 -17.94 -7.06
C ASP A 153 23.35 -16.76 -7.37
N ARG A 154 22.91 -16.62 -8.62
CA ARG A 154 21.95 -15.57 -9.01
C ARG A 154 20.58 -15.78 -8.37
N LEU A 155 20.10 -17.02 -8.32
CA LEU A 155 18.83 -17.38 -7.70
C LEU A 155 18.88 -17.17 -6.18
N GLU A 156 20.00 -17.52 -5.53
CA GLU A 156 20.22 -17.24 -4.11
C GLU A 156 20.23 -15.74 -3.82
N SER A 157 20.96 -14.95 -4.62
CA SER A 157 20.97 -13.49 -4.47
C SER A 157 19.57 -12.90 -4.63
N LEU A 158 18.79 -13.38 -5.61
CA LEU A 158 17.41 -12.95 -5.82
C LEU A 158 16.52 -13.37 -4.63
N LEU A 159 16.63 -14.60 -4.15
CA LEU A 159 15.88 -15.09 -3.00
C LEU A 159 16.14 -14.23 -1.76
N ALA A 160 17.42 -13.97 -1.47
CA ALA A 160 17.83 -13.17 -0.33
C ALA A 160 17.34 -11.71 -0.45
N PHE A 161 17.31 -11.14 -1.66
CA PHE A 161 16.70 -9.83 -1.91
C PHE A 161 15.19 -9.85 -1.63
N VAL A 162 14.44 -10.79 -2.24
CA VAL A 162 12.98 -10.87 -2.08
C VAL A 162 12.60 -11.09 -0.62
N GLN A 163 13.30 -11.96 0.11
CA GLN A 163 13.06 -12.18 1.54
C GLN A 163 13.29 -10.93 2.40
N ARG A 164 14.36 -10.16 2.14
CA ARG A 164 14.64 -8.92 2.87
C ARG A 164 13.60 -7.84 2.56
N PHE A 165 13.26 -7.68 1.28
CA PHE A 165 12.22 -6.75 0.85
C PHE A 165 10.86 -7.10 1.48
N ASP A 166 10.49 -8.38 1.46
CA ASP A 166 9.25 -8.89 2.03
C ASP A 166 9.13 -8.59 3.53
N ARG A 167 10.23 -8.75 4.28
CA ARG A 167 10.26 -8.37 5.71
C ARG A 167 9.97 -6.89 5.94
N GLY A 168 10.46 -6.03 5.07
CA GLY A 168 10.18 -4.59 5.11
C GLY A 168 8.71 -4.28 4.81
N VAL A 169 8.15 -4.94 3.79
CA VAL A 169 6.72 -4.84 3.47
C VAL A 169 5.86 -5.35 4.62
N GLU A 170 6.25 -6.44 5.27
CA GLU A 170 5.54 -7.00 6.43
C GLU A 170 5.50 -6.02 7.62
N LEU A 171 6.61 -5.32 7.90
CA LEU A 171 6.63 -4.26 8.92
C LEU A 171 5.58 -3.18 8.62
N PHE A 172 5.49 -2.76 7.35
CA PHE A 172 4.52 -1.76 6.90
C PHE A 172 3.08 -2.28 7.00
N VAL A 173 2.81 -3.51 6.52
CA VAL A 173 1.47 -4.12 6.52
C VAL A 173 0.94 -4.33 7.94
N ARG A 174 1.82 -4.66 8.90
CA ARG A 174 1.49 -4.81 10.33
C ARG A 174 1.31 -3.49 11.07
N GLY A 175 1.77 -2.38 10.49
CA GLY A 175 1.62 -1.05 11.07
C GLY A 175 0.16 -0.62 11.14
N ASP A 176 -0.19 0.17 12.14
CA ASP A 176 -1.48 0.88 12.19
C ASP A 176 -1.50 2.02 11.17
N ALA A 177 -2.68 2.29 10.58
CA ALA A 177 -2.87 3.31 9.56
C ALA A 177 -2.44 4.72 10.01
N ARG A 178 -2.69 5.09 11.28
CA ARG A 178 -2.32 6.41 11.82
C ARG A 178 -0.81 6.53 12.02
N ALA A 179 -0.14 5.45 12.44
CA ALA A 179 1.31 5.42 12.54
C ALA A 179 1.97 5.57 11.15
N ILE A 180 1.41 4.92 10.14
CA ILE A 180 1.85 5.05 8.74
C ILE A 180 1.65 6.50 8.26
N GLU A 181 0.47 7.07 8.46
CA GLU A 181 0.18 8.47 8.13
C GLU A 181 1.18 9.42 8.78
N GLY A 182 1.41 9.27 10.09
CA GLY A 182 2.34 10.11 10.85
C GLY A 182 3.76 10.03 10.31
N LEU A 183 4.22 8.84 9.89
CA LEU A 183 5.52 8.65 9.25
C LEU A 183 5.60 9.43 7.93
N PHE A 184 4.63 9.26 7.03
CA PHE A 184 4.63 9.93 5.73
C PHE A 184 4.48 11.45 5.85
N ALA A 185 3.63 11.93 6.76
CA ALA A 185 3.50 13.36 7.06
C ALA A 185 4.80 13.94 7.65
N THR A 186 5.58 13.13 8.37
CA THR A 186 6.91 13.55 8.84
C THR A 186 7.88 13.64 7.67
N LEU A 187 7.90 12.65 6.78
CA LEU A 187 8.75 12.65 5.59
C LEU A 187 8.47 13.85 4.68
N GLU A 188 7.20 14.24 4.49
CA GLU A 188 6.81 15.43 3.72
C GLU A 188 7.43 16.73 4.27
N ARG A 189 7.68 16.77 5.59
CA ARG A 189 8.22 17.95 6.28
C ARG A 189 9.75 17.99 6.34
N LEU A 190 10.42 16.87 6.03
CA LEU A 190 11.88 16.83 6.05
C LEU A 190 12.44 17.59 4.85
N GLN A 191 13.53 18.33 5.09
CA GLN A 191 14.29 18.93 4.00
C GLN A 191 15.00 17.83 3.18
N PRO A 192 15.12 17.97 1.85
CA PRO A 192 15.80 16.98 1.00
C PRO A 192 17.20 16.61 1.50
N ASP A 193 18.01 17.61 1.89
CA ASP A 193 19.35 17.40 2.45
C ASP A 193 19.36 16.54 3.73
N THR A 194 18.29 16.59 4.52
CA THR A 194 18.15 15.74 5.71
C THR A 194 17.97 14.28 5.30
N VAL A 195 17.19 14.02 4.26
CA VAL A 195 16.97 12.66 3.75
C VAL A 195 18.28 12.06 3.23
N ASP A 196 19.08 12.84 2.49
CA ASP A 196 20.37 12.39 1.97
C ASP A 196 21.37 12.07 3.09
N ARG A 197 21.40 12.89 4.14
CA ARG A 197 22.23 12.63 5.33
C ARG A 197 21.77 11.39 6.07
N LEU A 198 20.45 11.14 6.18
CA LEU A 198 19.93 9.92 6.78
C LEU A 198 20.34 8.68 5.99
N TRP A 199 20.33 8.73 4.65
CA TRP A 199 20.83 7.63 3.83
C TRP A 199 22.33 7.37 4.01
N THR A 200 23.12 8.43 4.07
CA THR A 200 24.56 8.34 4.33
C THR A 200 24.81 7.70 5.70
N LEU A 201 24.11 8.18 6.73
CA LEU A 201 24.17 7.66 8.08
C LEU A 201 23.82 6.17 8.15
N LEU A 202 22.73 5.74 7.50
CA LEU A 202 22.33 4.33 7.43
C LEU A 202 23.38 3.46 6.72
N GLY A 203 24.05 4.00 5.71
CA GLY A 203 25.14 3.31 5.00
C GLY A 203 26.40 3.14 5.85
N GLU A 204 26.71 4.12 6.71
CA GLU A 204 27.91 4.14 7.53
C GLU A 204 27.77 3.39 8.87
N LEU A 205 26.57 3.37 9.47
CA LEU A 205 26.31 2.68 10.75
C LEU A 205 26.53 1.17 10.68
N GLY A 206 26.34 0.56 9.52
CA GLY A 206 26.35 -0.90 9.38
C GLY A 206 25.13 -1.58 10.00
N THR A 207 24.95 -2.87 9.71
CA THR A 207 23.74 -3.62 10.09
C THR A 207 23.64 -3.86 11.59
N ASP A 208 24.76 -4.13 12.27
CA ASP A 208 24.77 -4.53 13.68
C ASP A 208 24.45 -3.38 14.63
N ASP A 209 24.93 -2.16 14.33
CA ASP A 209 24.55 -0.97 15.10
C ASP A 209 23.11 -0.54 14.78
N LEU A 210 22.66 -0.66 13.52
CA LEU A 210 21.28 -0.37 13.15
C LEU A 210 20.30 -1.31 13.87
N GLU A 211 20.58 -2.61 13.90
CA GLU A 211 19.78 -3.60 14.63
C GLU A 211 19.72 -3.24 16.12
N ARG A 212 20.87 -3.01 16.75
CA ARG A 212 20.93 -2.61 18.17
C ARG A 212 20.16 -1.32 18.44
N ALA A 213 20.27 -0.32 17.57
CA ALA A 213 19.54 0.94 17.70
C ALA A 213 18.02 0.74 17.59
N LEU A 214 17.55 -0.01 16.60
CA LEU A 214 16.13 -0.30 16.41
C LEU A 214 15.56 -1.12 17.58
N GLU A 215 16.29 -2.14 18.06
CA GLU A 215 15.87 -2.90 19.23
C GLU A 215 15.81 -2.05 20.50
N ALA A 216 16.78 -1.16 20.69
CA ALA A 216 16.79 -0.25 21.82
C ALA A 216 15.58 0.69 21.77
N LEU A 217 15.33 1.31 20.62
CA LEU A 217 14.18 2.19 20.40
C LEU A 217 12.84 1.47 20.60
N ALA A 218 12.70 0.24 20.09
CA ALA A 218 11.48 -0.55 20.21
C ALA A 218 11.12 -0.91 21.66
N LYS A 219 12.10 -0.92 22.57
CA LYS A 219 11.89 -1.19 24.00
C LYS A 219 11.52 0.07 24.80
N LEU A 220 11.67 1.27 24.22
CA LEU A 220 11.41 2.51 24.94
C LEU A 220 9.91 2.83 25.02
N PRO A 221 9.39 3.24 26.18
CA PRO A 221 8.06 3.84 26.24
C PRO A 221 8.07 5.20 25.50
N PRO A 222 6.93 5.65 24.95
CA PRO A 222 6.86 6.89 24.16
C PRO A 222 7.43 8.12 24.87
N GLU A 223 7.26 8.23 26.19
CA GLU A 223 7.82 9.35 26.96
C GLU A 223 9.36 9.32 27.03
N ALA A 224 9.96 8.13 27.16
CA ALA A 224 11.41 8.00 27.17
C ALA A 224 12.00 8.30 25.79
N ALA A 225 11.34 7.84 24.71
CA ALA A 225 11.74 8.16 23.35
C ALA A 225 11.72 9.69 23.11
N ARG A 226 10.65 10.39 23.53
CA ARG A 226 10.58 11.87 23.43
C ARG A 226 11.68 12.56 24.23
N ARG A 227 11.98 12.09 25.45
CA ARG A 227 13.08 12.63 26.25
C ARG A 227 14.43 12.43 25.55
N LEU A 228 14.67 11.25 24.99
CA LEU A 228 15.90 10.94 24.26
C LEU A 228 16.06 11.82 23.01
N ILE A 229 14.99 12.03 22.25
CA ILE A 229 14.98 12.96 21.11
C ILE A 229 15.28 14.40 21.58
N GLY A 230 14.61 14.87 22.63
CA GLY A 230 14.86 16.21 23.18
C GLY A 230 16.27 16.39 23.76
N LEU A 231 16.94 15.32 24.17
CA LEU A 231 18.35 15.35 24.56
C LEU A 231 19.26 15.53 23.33
N ALA A 232 18.93 14.93 22.18
CA ALA A 232 19.69 15.11 20.93
C ALA A 232 19.65 16.56 20.42
N ASP A 233 18.62 17.33 20.77
CA ASP A 233 18.51 18.76 20.46
C ASP A 233 19.34 19.65 21.39
N GLN A 234 19.95 19.10 22.45
CA GLN A 234 20.75 19.91 23.38
C GLN A 234 22.14 20.23 22.81
N PRO A 235 22.54 21.52 22.76
CA PRO A 235 23.82 21.93 22.19
C PRO A 235 25.05 21.28 22.86
N VAL A 236 24.95 20.95 24.14
CA VAL A 236 26.02 20.28 24.90
C VAL A 236 26.21 18.83 24.42
N LEU A 237 25.10 18.12 24.20
CA LEU A 237 25.13 16.76 23.70
C LEU A 237 25.55 16.72 22.24
N GLN A 238 25.03 17.62 21.40
CA GLN A 238 25.49 17.76 20.00
C GLN A 238 27.01 17.90 19.91
N LYS A 239 27.61 18.76 20.74
CA LYS A 239 29.07 18.90 20.82
C LYS A 239 29.79 17.65 21.29
N LEU A 240 29.22 16.90 22.24
CA LEU A 240 29.82 15.67 22.78
C LEU A 240 29.80 14.52 21.77
N VAL A 241 28.76 14.40 20.95
CA VAL A 241 28.66 13.38 19.88
C VAL A 241 29.16 13.89 18.51
N GLY A 242 29.78 15.07 18.46
CA GLY A 242 30.44 15.58 17.24
C GLY A 242 29.49 16.10 16.16
N ILE A 243 28.22 16.36 16.51
CA ILE A 243 27.23 16.99 15.63
C ILE A 243 27.50 18.51 15.66
N ARG A 244 27.89 19.09 14.51
CA ARG A 244 28.08 20.55 14.33
C ARG A 244 26.87 21.19 13.69
#